data_AF-B4WKA5-F1
#
_entry.id   AF-B4WKA5-F1
#
_cell.length_a   1.000
_cell.length_b   1.000
_cell.length_c   1.000
_cell.angle_alpha   90.00
_cell.angle_beta   90.00
_cell.angle_gamma   90.00
#
_symmetry.space_group_name_H-M   'P 1'
#
loop_
_entity.id
_entity.type
_entity.pdbx_description
1 polymer ?
#
loop_
_entity_poly.entity_id
_entity_poly.type
_entity_poly.pdbx_seq_one_letter_code
_entity_poly.pdbx_strand_id
1 'polypeptide(L)'
;MSAFYGQVGDRKPLPTLSAFQRAAAFSPKAAAVWRSRLEEITDEMISFVFDKIPSNRASTTAVTFAQQVLIMNKERLQRKSVESPS
;
A
#
# COMPACT_ATOMS: atom_id res chain seq x y z
N MET A 1 -8.07 7.48 7.76
CA MET A 1 -7.48 7.04 6.47
C MET A 1 -8.10 7.89 5.37
N SER A 2 -7.31 8.38 4.42
CA SER A 2 -7.86 9.06 3.24
C SER A 2 -8.36 8.01 2.25
N ALA A 3 -9.57 8.19 1.71
CA ALA A 3 -10.20 7.28 0.76
C ALA A 3 -10.18 7.91 -0.64
N PHE A 4 -9.76 7.14 -1.65
CA PHE A 4 -9.82 7.58 -3.04
C PHE A 4 -11.15 7.16 -3.68
N TYR A 5 -11.77 8.03 -4.45
CA TYR A 5 -13.00 7.75 -5.18
C TYR A 5 -12.74 7.89 -6.68
N GLY A 6 -13.40 7.06 -7.50
CA GLY A 6 -13.13 7.01 -8.91
C GLY A 6 -13.75 8.16 -9.69
N GLN A 7 -14.89 8.66 -9.22
CA GLN A 7 -15.67 9.75 -9.76
C GLN A 7 -16.30 10.55 -8.61
N VAL A 8 -16.68 11.79 -8.91
CA VAL A 8 -17.51 12.59 -8.00
C VAL A 8 -18.87 11.91 -7.86
N GLY A 9 -19.28 11.62 -6.62
CA GLY A 9 -20.55 10.95 -6.32
C GLY A 9 -20.46 9.43 -6.08
N ASP A 10 -19.28 8.83 -6.28
CA ASP A 10 -19.07 7.42 -5.94
C ASP A 10 -19.27 7.19 -4.44
N ARG A 11 -20.13 6.22 -4.10
CA ARG A 11 -20.41 5.86 -2.70
C ARG A 11 -19.39 4.88 -2.12
N LYS A 12 -18.59 4.24 -2.98
CA LYS A 12 -17.59 3.24 -2.58
C LYS A 12 -16.19 3.74 -2.93
N PRO A 13 -15.23 3.63 -1.99
CA PRO A 13 -13.86 3.98 -2.28
C PRO A 13 -13.23 2.96 -3.22
N LEU A 14 -12.28 3.43 -4.02
CA LEU A 14 -11.43 2.59 -4.82
C LEU A 14 -10.61 1.66 -3.91
N PRO A 15 -10.53 0.36 -4.24
CA PRO A 15 -9.54 -0.51 -3.63
C PRO A 15 -8.12 0.06 -3.84
N THR A 16 -7.24 -0.15 -2.87
CA THR A 16 -5.86 0.35 -2.88
C THR A 16 -5.13 0.08 -4.20
N LEU A 17 -5.28 -1.13 -4.74
CA LEU A 17 -4.68 -1.50 -6.01
C LEU A 17 -5.25 -0.70 -7.19
N SER A 18 -6.57 -0.54 -7.27
CA SER A 18 -7.22 0.20 -8.35
C SER A 18 -6.87 1.69 -8.30
N ALA A 19 -6.76 2.26 -7.10
CA ALA A 19 -6.29 3.63 -6.91
C ALA A 19 -4.85 3.79 -7.42
N PHE A 20 -3.96 2.87 -7.07
CA PHE A 20 -2.58 2.86 -7.57
C PHE A 20 -2.52 2.73 -9.10
N GLN A 21 -3.27 1.78 -9.69
CA GLN A 21 -3.30 1.57 -11.13
C GLN A 21 -3.76 2.82 -11.90
N ARG A 22 -4.81 3.50 -11.41
CA ARG A 22 -5.29 4.75 -12.01
C ARG A 22 -4.25 5.87 -11.94
N ALA A 23 -3.60 6.03 -10.79
CA ALA A 23 -2.52 7.01 -10.64
C ALA A 23 -1.32 6.67 -11.53
N ALA A 24 -0.98 5.39 -11.64
CA ALA A 24 0.13 4.92 -12.47
C ALA A 24 -0.12 5.14 -13.97
N ALA A 25 -1.36 4.98 -14.42
CA ALA A 25 -1.75 5.29 -15.80
C ALA A 25 -1.59 6.79 -16.12
N PHE A 26 -1.85 7.68 -15.15
CA PHE A 26 -1.67 9.12 -15.33
C PHE A 26 -0.19 9.53 -15.39
N SER A 27 0.69 8.88 -14.63
CA SER A 27 2.13 9.16 -14.66
C SER A 27 2.98 7.89 -14.55
N PRO A 28 3.34 7.27 -15.70
CA PRO A 28 4.15 6.05 -15.72
C PRO A 28 5.54 6.22 -15.08
N LYS A 29 6.14 7.40 -15.25
CA LYS A 29 7.46 7.73 -14.66
C LYS A 29 7.39 7.75 -13.13
N ALA A 30 6.37 8.39 -12.56
CA ALA A 30 6.17 8.39 -11.10
C ALA A 30 5.88 6.98 -10.59
N ALA A 31 5.08 6.20 -11.33
CA ALA A 31 4.78 4.82 -10.98
C ALA A 31 6.03 3.92 -10.95
N ALA A 32 6.97 4.10 -11.88
CA ALA A 32 8.24 3.37 -11.87
C ALA A 32 9.08 3.68 -10.62
N VAL A 33 9.19 4.97 -10.26
CA VAL A 33 9.90 5.38 -9.04
C VAL A 33 9.22 4.82 -7.80
N TRP A 34 7.90 4.92 -7.68
CA TRP A 34 7.16 4.38 -6.53
C TRP A 34 7.30 2.86 -6.40
N ARG A 35 7.34 2.12 -7.52
CA ARG A 35 7.58 0.67 -7.50
C ARG A 35 8.97 0.34 -6.99
N SER A 36 10.00 0.98 -7.54
CA SER A 36 11.38 0.80 -7.07
C SER A 36 11.51 1.08 -5.58
N ARG A 37 10.88 2.15 -5.07
CA ARG A 37 10.86 2.42 -3.62
C ARG A 37 10.10 1.38 -2.82
N LEU A 38 8.99 0.84 -3.34
CA LEU A 38 8.23 -0.20 -2.67
C LEU A 38 9.02 -1.52 -2.59
N GLU A 39 9.84 -1.82 -3.59
CA GLU A 39 10.75 -2.98 -3.63
C GLU A 39 11.90 -2.86 -2.61
N GLU A 40 12.38 -1.63 -2.34
CA GLU A 40 13.40 -1.36 -1.32
C GLU A 40 12.89 -1.56 0.12
N ILE A 41 11.58 -1.50 0.36
CA ILE A 41 11.01 -1.66 1.70
C ILE A 41 10.99 -3.13 2.06
N THR A 42 11.76 -3.56 3.06
CA THR A 42 11.75 -4.95 3.55
C THR A 42 10.73 -5.18 4.68
N ASP A 43 10.44 -6.44 4.98
CA ASP A 43 9.49 -6.77 6.05
C ASP A 43 10.09 -6.49 7.43
N GLU A 44 11.42 -6.55 7.55
CA GLU A 44 12.17 -6.13 8.75
C GLU A 44 12.06 -4.62 8.96
N MET A 45 12.16 -3.81 7.89
CA MET A 45 11.95 -2.37 7.99
C MET A 45 10.52 -2.05 8.46
N ILE A 46 9.53 -2.79 7.96
CA ILE A 46 8.14 -2.67 8.41
C ILE A 46 8.06 -3.01 9.91
N SER A 47 8.61 -4.15 10.31
CA SER A 47 8.61 -4.61 11.71
C SER A 47 9.24 -3.57 12.65
N PHE A 48 10.41 -3.04 12.26
CA PHE A 48 11.13 -2.01 12.99
C PHE A 48 10.32 -0.71 13.20
N VAL A 49 9.46 -0.34 12.24
CA VAL A 49 8.57 0.83 12.40
C VAL A 49 7.48 0.52 13.43
N PHE A 50 6.91 -0.68 13.41
CA PHE A 50 5.88 -1.10 14.36
C PHE A 50 6.41 -1.27 15.79
N ASP A 51 7.66 -1.71 15.95
CA ASP A 51 8.33 -1.85 17.26
C ASP A 51 8.53 -0.51 17.98
N LYS A 52 8.50 0.60 17.25
CA LYS A 52 8.60 1.95 17.82
C LYS A 52 7.27 2.48 18.35
N ILE A 53 6.17 1.77 18.17
CA ILE A 53 4.87 2.19 18.67
C ILE A 53 4.83 1.95 20.19
N PRO A 54 4.63 3.00 21.00
CA PRO A 54 4.52 2.82 22.44
C PRO A 54 3.35 1.89 22.81
N SER A 55 3.58 1.01 23.78
CA SER A 55 2.60 -0.01 24.20
C SER A 55 1.27 0.58 24.74
N ASN A 56 1.26 1.85 25.13
CA ASN A 56 0.06 2.57 25.56
C ASN A 56 -0.75 3.19 24.40
N ARG A 57 -0.28 3.09 23.15
CA ARG A 57 -0.95 3.64 21.96
C ARG A 57 -1.72 2.60 21.16
N ALA A 58 -1.31 1.34 21.24
CA ALA A 58 -1.96 0.22 20.57
C ALA A 58 -1.66 -1.08 21.33
N SER A 59 -2.63 -1.99 21.37
CA SER A 59 -2.38 -3.34 21.89
C SER A 59 -1.43 -4.10 20.96
N THR A 60 -0.70 -5.08 21.50
CA THR A 60 0.15 -5.97 20.72
C THR A 60 -0.61 -6.59 19.55
N THR A 61 -1.85 -7.04 19.77
CA THR A 61 -2.71 -7.59 18.72
C THR A 61 -2.99 -6.59 17.59
N ALA A 62 -3.26 -5.32 17.92
CA ALA A 62 -3.52 -4.29 16.92
C ALA A 62 -2.27 -3.97 16.09
N VAL A 63 -1.10 -3.94 16.73
CA VAL A 63 0.21 -3.77 16.08
C VAL A 63 0.48 -4.92 15.10
N THR A 64 0.38 -6.16 15.57
CA THR A 64 0.59 -7.36 14.73
C THR A 64 -0.38 -7.40 13.55
N PHE A 65 -1.67 -7.10 13.78
CA PHE A 65 -2.67 -7.04 12.72
C PHE A 65 -2.31 -5.99 11.67
N ALA A 66 -2.00 -4.76 12.09
CA ALA A 66 -1.67 -3.67 11.17
C ALA A 66 -0.40 -3.97 10.36
N GLN A 67 0.60 -4.59 10.98
CA GLN A 67 1.82 -5.04 10.32
C GLN A 67 1.52 -6.06 9.21
N GLN A 68 0.72 -7.09 9.50
CA GLN A 68 0.32 -8.10 8.53
C GLN A 68 -0.48 -7.50 7.37
N VAL A 69 -1.41 -6.58 7.66
CA VAL A 69 -2.17 -5.88 6.62
C VAL A 69 -1.25 -5.08 5.69
N LEU A 70 -0.23 -4.42 6.24
CA LEU A 70 0.72 -3.65 5.45
C LEU A 70 1.57 -4.54 4.53
N ILE A 71 2.10 -5.64 5.06
CA ILE A 71 2.86 -6.64 4.28
C ILE A 71 2.01 -7.20 3.14
N MET A 72 0.79 -7.64 3.45
CA MET A 72 -0.15 -8.16 2.44
C MET A 72 -0.44 -7.11 1.34
N ASN A 73 -0.60 -5.84 1.71
CA ASN A 73 -0.86 -4.79 0.73
C ASN A 73 0.36 -4.50 -0.15
N LYS A 74 1.57 -4.51 0.41
CA LYS A 74 2.84 -4.39 -0.33
C LYS A 74 2.96 -5.51 -1.37
N GLU A 75 2.77 -6.77 -0.97
CA GLU A 75 2.84 -7.91 -1.89
C GLU A 75 1.82 -7.83 -3.03
N ARG A 76 0.59 -7.35 -2.74
CA ARG A 76 -0.47 -7.19 -3.75
C ARG A 76 -0.08 -6.16 -4.81
N LEU A 77 0.55 -5.05 -4.38
CA LEU A 77 1.02 -4.00 -5.28
C LEU A 77 2.20 -4.48 -6.14
N GLN A 78 3.08 -5.32 -5.60
CA GLN A 78 4.23 -5.88 -6.32
C GLN A 78 3.83 -6.95 -7.35
N ARG A 79 2.86 -7.84 -7.03
CA ARG A 79 2.44 -8.95 -7.92
C ARG A 79 1.78 -8.50 -9.22
N LYS A 80 0.98 -7.43 -9.21
CA LYS A 80 0.16 -7.03 -10.37
C LYS A 80 0.80 -5.98 -11.29
N SER A 81 2.08 -5.71 -11.13
CA SER A 81 2.87 -4.87 -12.05
C SER A 81 3.43 -5.61 -13.28
N VAL A 82 3.21 -6.92 -13.39
CA VAL A 82 3.77 -7.78 -14.45
C VAL A 82 2.82 -7.92 -15.66
N GLU A 83 1.53 -7.63 -15.52
CA GLU A 83 0.60 -7.60 -16.67
C GLU A 83 0.60 -6.20 -17.30
N SER A 84 1.58 -5.94 -18.18
CA SER A 84 1.36 -4.98 -19.26
C SER A 84 0.53 -5.67 -20.34
N PRO A 85 -0.52 -5.05 -20.90
CA PRO A 85 -1.26 -5.63 -22.01
C PRO A 85 -0.34 -5.66 -23.25
N SER A 86 -0.30 -6.84 -23.89
CA SER A 86 0.26 -7.05 -25.23
C SER A 86 -0.40 -6.16 -26.28
#